data_AF-A0A355GHD1-F1
#
_entry.id   AF-A0A355GHD1-F1
#
_cell.length_a   1.000
_cell.length_b   1.000
_cell.length_c   1.000
_cell.angle_alpha   90.00
_cell.angle_beta   90.00
_cell.angle_gamma   90.00
#
_symmetry.space_group_name_H-M   'P 1'
#
loop_
_entity.id
_entity.type
_entity.pdbx_description
1 polymer ?
#
loop_
_entity_poly.entity_id
_entity_poly.type
_entity_poly.pdbx_seq_one_letter_code
_entity_poly.pdbx_strand_id
1 'polypeptide(L)'
;MKQISLFTAALLLVLPATSAEACMNCVNSVTDAQTPFLNALTGVFFGWLCLLLIFNRPLAKGTRRFLYFGVPVFVLGFLLIIPLGVGLVVLFCWIIYLLYRILQVLIRKEATIRQNLVPFGLNTVALTLSMVLIFVTTTQANSTPGLIQSLGHVSPFYPGTVHNLMSRLIQRGPGVVAPLSESLEQNLESKQVNPLLATRIAYCLSQIGDPRAEAVLKQVVEEHINLNDNENTKWEAAVCSLYAECAGSRAAPVLQKLLNDSEEQPTAPLSFIPLCALVRTGDLTAVHTVLNQVEVLQHQLEDPFTNRGSAAMIRLTLQALAEGQNRDDLKASPIYHRMLLGLRPDHHTQTGIVWNQQWNGELDIPALKDHWSQILNQQWVIEQQAAQGNPLNIIAEDDLPLEARKPD
;
A
#
# COMPACT_ATOMS: atom_id res chain seq x y z
N MET A 1 -10.11 -26.74 -40.97
CA MET A 1 -10.10 -26.91 -39.50
C MET A 1 -8.70 -26.85 -38.88
N LYS A 2 -7.68 -27.59 -39.37
CA LYS A 2 -6.31 -27.57 -38.77
C LYS A 2 -5.50 -26.27 -38.98
N GLN A 3 -5.72 -25.52 -40.07
CA GLN A 3 -4.99 -24.27 -40.34
C GLN A 3 -5.53 -23.04 -39.58
N ILE A 4 -6.79 -23.10 -39.13
CA ILE A 4 -7.47 -21.97 -38.46
C ILE A 4 -7.11 -21.95 -36.97
N SER A 5 -7.00 -23.12 -36.31
CA SER A 5 -6.47 -23.22 -34.95
C SER A 5 -5.02 -22.73 -34.86
N LEU A 6 -4.22 -23.02 -35.90
CA LEU A 6 -2.85 -22.53 -36.06
C LEU A 6 -2.79 -21.02 -36.27
N PHE A 7 -3.75 -20.42 -36.98
CA PHE A 7 -3.81 -18.97 -37.20
C PHE A 7 -4.25 -18.19 -35.96
N THR A 8 -5.23 -18.70 -35.18
CA THR A 8 -5.59 -18.09 -33.89
C THR A 8 -4.50 -18.27 -32.83
N ALA A 9 -3.79 -19.40 -32.82
CA ALA A 9 -2.63 -19.59 -31.96
C ALA A 9 -1.47 -18.68 -32.37
N ALA A 10 -1.21 -18.52 -33.68
CA ALA A 10 -0.21 -17.59 -34.20
C ALA A 10 -0.58 -16.12 -33.91
N LEU A 11 -1.85 -15.72 -34.03
CA LEU A 11 -2.28 -14.35 -33.73
C LEU A 11 -2.15 -14.01 -32.23
N LEU A 12 -2.41 -14.99 -31.35
CA LEU A 12 -2.17 -14.87 -29.90
C LEU A 12 -0.68 -14.87 -29.53
N LEU A 13 0.18 -15.45 -30.37
CA LEU A 13 1.64 -15.48 -30.19
C LEU A 13 2.36 -14.27 -30.83
N VAL A 14 1.70 -13.53 -31.74
CA VAL A 14 2.31 -12.44 -32.53
C VAL A 14 1.92 -11.04 -32.03
N LEU A 15 0.93 -10.92 -31.13
CA LEU A 15 0.62 -9.64 -30.48
C LEU A 15 1.78 -9.23 -29.55
N PRO A 16 2.44 -8.07 -29.77
CA PRO A 16 3.51 -7.62 -28.89
C PRO A 16 2.91 -7.29 -27.52
N ALA A 17 3.41 -7.95 -26.47
CA ALA A 17 3.01 -7.73 -25.08
C ALA A 17 2.96 -6.23 -24.69
N THR A 18 3.87 -5.45 -25.26
CA THR A 18 4.07 -4.02 -25.01
C THR A 18 2.93 -3.11 -25.51
N SER A 19 2.19 -3.52 -26.54
CA SER A 19 1.10 -2.71 -27.11
C SER A 19 -0.23 -2.85 -26.34
N ALA A 20 -0.45 -4.00 -25.70
CA ALA A 20 -1.53 -4.22 -24.76
C ALA A 20 -1.24 -3.56 -23.40
N GLU A 21 0.02 -3.59 -22.95
CA GLU A 21 0.47 -2.93 -21.72
C GLU A 21 0.26 -1.41 -21.73
N ALA A 22 0.50 -0.73 -22.85
CA ALA A 22 0.39 0.73 -22.93
C ALA A 22 -1.06 1.25 -22.84
N CYS A 23 -2.04 0.55 -23.41
CA CYS A 23 -3.45 0.90 -23.28
C CYS A 23 -4.05 0.43 -21.94
N MET A 24 -3.54 -0.67 -21.38
CA MET A 24 -3.98 -1.18 -20.08
C MET A 24 -3.46 -0.33 -18.92
N ASN A 25 -2.23 0.21 -18.96
CA ASN A 25 -1.66 0.98 -17.85
C ASN A 25 -2.41 2.27 -17.47
N CYS A 26 -3.09 2.93 -18.42
CA CYS A 26 -3.90 4.13 -18.12
C CYS A 26 -5.25 3.80 -17.44
N VAL A 27 -5.81 2.61 -17.69
CA VAL A 27 -7.07 2.15 -17.08
C VAL A 27 -6.80 1.37 -15.80
N ASN A 28 -5.72 0.58 -15.77
CA ASN A 28 -5.27 -0.30 -14.69
C ASN A 28 -5.06 0.42 -13.35
N SER A 29 -4.62 1.68 -13.31
CA SER A 29 -4.39 2.34 -12.01
C SER A 29 -5.67 2.54 -11.18
N VAL A 30 -6.84 2.58 -11.84
CA VAL A 30 -8.15 2.72 -11.19
C VAL A 30 -8.86 1.36 -11.09
N THR A 31 -8.71 0.49 -12.10
CA THR A 31 -9.41 -0.82 -12.15
C THR A 31 -8.68 -1.97 -11.48
N ASP A 32 -7.34 -2.00 -11.44
CA ASP A 32 -6.61 -3.06 -10.69
C ASP A 32 -6.77 -2.88 -9.18
N ALA A 33 -6.89 -1.64 -8.74
CA ALA A 33 -7.14 -1.25 -7.35
C ALA A 33 -8.51 -1.68 -6.81
N GLN A 34 -9.54 -1.68 -7.66
CA GLN A 34 -10.93 -1.95 -7.23
C GLN A 34 -11.43 -3.32 -7.69
N THR A 35 -10.94 -3.87 -8.80
CA THR A 35 -11.60 -4.97 -9.51
C THR A 35 -10.66 -5.69 -10.51
N PRO A 36 -9.69 -6.49 -10.03
CA PRO A 36 -8.71 -7.22 -10.87
C PRO A 36 -9.34 -8.23 -11.85
N PHE A 37 -10.63 -8.54 -11.70
CA PHE A 37 -11.38 -9.36 -12.65
C PHE A 37 -11.68 -8.64 -13.98
N LEU A 38 -11.53 -7.31 -14.09
CA LEU A 38 -11.89 -6.54 -15.29
C LEU A 38 -11.05 -6.93 -16.51
N ASN A 39 -9.74 -7.15 -16.33
CA ASN A 39 -8.85 -7.59 -17.42
C ASN A 39 -9.23 -8.98 -17.94
N ALA A 40 -9.59 -9.86 -17.01
CA ALA A 40 -10.08 -11.20 -17.32
C ALA A 40 -11.44 -11.16 -18.02
N LEU A 41 -12.35 -10.29 -17.56
CA LEU A 41 -13.68 -10.08 -18.16
C LEU A 41 -13.57 -9.49 -19.57
N THR A 42 -12.62 -8.58 -19.79
CA THR A 42 -12.30 -8.01 -21.10
C THR A 42 -11.75 -9.09 -22.04
N GLY A 43 -10.85 -9.95 -21.56
CA GLY A 43 -10.37 -11.11 -22.32
C GLY A 43 -11.49 -12.09 -22.71
N VAL A 44 -12.41 -12.39 -21.78
CA VAL A 44 -13.58 -13.25 -22.07
C VAL A 44 -14.54 -12.58 -23.03
N PHE A 45 -14.74 -11.26 -22.91
CA PHE A 45 -15.55 -10.48 -23.85
C PHE A 45 -15.01 -10.59 -25.27
N PHE A 46 -13.72 -10.35 -25.48
CA PHE A 46 -13.09 -10.46 -26.80
C PHE A 46 -13.07 -11.89 -27.32
N GLY A 47 -12.79 -12.89 -26.46
CA GLY A 47 -12.84 -14.30 -26.82
C GLY A 47 -14.24 -14.75 -27.24
N TRP A 48 -15.27 -14.34 -26.51
CA TRP A 48 -16.68 -14.60 -26.81
C TRP A 48 -17.14 -13.88 -28.09
N LEU A 49 -16.75 -12.63 -28.28
CA LEU A 49 -17.03 -11.84 -29.49
C LEU A 49 -16.44 -12.55 -30.73
N CYS A 50 -15.19 -13.00 -30.64
CA CYS A 50 -14.50 -13.72 -31.71
C CYS A 50 -15.18 -15.07 -32.02
N LEU A 51 -15.51 -15.88 -31.00
CA LEU A 51 -16.20 -17.16 -31.20
C LEU A 51 -17.57 -16.97 -31.87
N LEU A 52 -18.34 -15.96 -31.46
CA LEU A 52 -19.64 -15.68 -32.08
C LEU A 52 -19.52 -15.16 -33.52
N LEU A 53 -18.54 -14.31 -33.83
CA LEU A 53 -18.30 -13.84 -35.19
C LEU A 53 -17.89 -14.99 -36.13
N ILE A 54 -17.20 -16.01 -35.62
CA ILE A 54 -16.78 -17.20 -36.37
C ILE A 54 -17.96 -18.16 -36.62
N PHE A 55 -18.81 -18.42 -35.61
CA PHE A 55 -19.86 -19.44 -35.72
C PHE A 55 -21.21 -18.95 -36.28
N ASN A 56 -21.49 -17.64 -36.34
CA ASN A 56 -22.81 -17.11 -36.74
C ASN A 56 -22.88 -16.38 -38.09
N ARG A 57 -21.94 -16.64 -39.02
CA ARG A 57 -21.92 -15.99 -40.34
C ARG A 57 -23.22 -16.07 -41.18
N PRO A 58 -24.19 -17.00 -40.97
CA PRO A 58 -25.44 -16.95 -41.75
C PRO A 58 -26.74 -16.64 -40.98
N LEU A 59 -26.76 -16.39 -39.66
CA LEU A 59 -28.02 -16.44 -38.90
C LEU A 59 -28.49 -15.09 -38.31
N ALA A 60 -29.54 -14.56 -38.96
CA ALA A 60 -30.60 -13.66 -38.46
C ALA A 60 -30.52 -12.13 -38.69
N LYS A 61 -31.68 -11.55 -39.04
CA LYS A 61 -31.99 -10.11 -39.23
C LYS A 61 -32.32 -9.39 -37.91
N GLY A 62 -31.93 -8.11 -37.81
CA GLY A 62 -32.47 -7.05 -36.93
C GLY A 62 -32.55 -7.36 -35.43
N THR A 63 -33.74 -7.72 -34.95
CA THR A 63 -34.07 -7.91 -33.52
C THR A 63 -33.46 -9.16 -32.88
N ARG A 64 -33.26 -10.24 -33.66
CA ARG A 64 -32.55 -11.43 -33.16
C ARG A 64 -31.08 -11.11 -32.89
N ARG A 65 -30.45 -10.25 -33.69
CA ARG A 65 -29.07 -9.81 -33.42
C ARG A 65 -28.99 -9.03 -32.10
N PHE A 66 -29.96 -8.17 -31.78
CA PHE A 66 -29.95 -7.45 -30.51
C PHE A 66 -30.09 -8.37 -29.28
N LEU A 67 -30.94 -9.40 -29.35
CA LEU A 67 -31.08 -10.37 -28.25
C LEU A 67 -29.88 -11.32 -28.12
N TYR A 68 -29.24 -11.71 -29.23
CA TYR A 68 -28.07 -12.61 -29.21
C TYR A 68 -26.74 -11.90 -28.97
N PHE A 69 -26.57 -10.67 -29.46
CA PHE A 69 -25.34 -9.88 -29.35
C PHE A 69 -25.48 -8.72 -28.37
N GLY A 70 -26.58 -7.97 -28.44
CA GLY A 70 -26.81 -6.79 -27.62
C GLY A 70 -26.97 -7.13 -26.14
N VAL A 71 -27.80 -8.12 -25.77
CA VAL A 71 -28.04 -8.45 -24.36
C VAL A 71 -26.76 -8.93 -23.65
N PRO A 72 -25.98 -9.89 -24.15
CA PRO A 72 -24.77 -10.31 -23.45
C PRO A 72 -23.68 -9.23 -23.44
N VAL A 73 -23.55 -8.41 -24.49
CA VAL A 73 -22.65 -7.24 -24.49
C VAL A 73 -23.10 -6.19 -23.48
N PHE A 74 -24.41 -5.99 -23.33
CA PHE A 74 -24.98 -5.08 -22.35
C PHE A 74 -24.83 -5.60 -20.93
N VAL A 75 -25.00 -6.92 -20.70
CA VAL A 75 -24.76 -7.57 -19.41
C VAL A 75 -23.27 -7.55 -19.05
N LEU A 76 -22.36 -7.88 -19.98
CA LEU A 76 -20.91 -7.76 -19.74
C LEU A 76 -20.49 -6.30 -19.54
N GLY A 77 -21.01 -5.37 -20.33
CA GLY A 77 -20.79 -3.93 -20.17
C GLY A 77 -21.29 -3.41 -18.82
N PHE A 78 -22.44 -3.88 -18.33
CA PHE A 78 -22.94 -3.54 -16.99
C PHE A 78 -22.09 -4.14 -15.87
N LEU A 79 -21.62 -5.39 -16.05
CA LEU A 79 -20.70 -6.05 -15.11
C LEU A 79 -19.32 -5.37 -15.05
N LEU A 80 -18.92 -4.65 -16.10
CA LEU A 80 -17.69 -3.85 -16.15
C LEU A 80 -17.82 -2.48 -15.45
N ILE A 81 -19.04 -1.91 -15.33
CA ILE A 81 -19.24 -0.49 -15.02
C ILE A 81 -19.92 -0.23 -13.66
N ILE A 82 -20.69 -1.18 -13.10
CA ILE A 82 -21.61 -0.89 -11.98
C ILE A 82 -21.31 -1.76 -10.75
N PRO A 83 -21.45 -1.24 -9.49
CA PRO A 83 -21.14 -1.99 -8.28
C PRO A 83 -21.93 -3.31 -8.24
N LEU A 84 -21.31 -4.36 -7.73
CA LEU A 84 -21.79 -5.76 -7.65
C LEU A 84 -23.31 -5.96 -7.48
N GLY A 85 -24.02 -5.06 -6.79
CA GLY A 85 -25.46 -5.13 -6.56
C GLY A 85 -26.35 -5.16 -7.81
N VAL A 86 -26.07 -4.35 -8.85
CA VAL A 86 -26.92 -4.34 -10.05
C VAL A 86 -26.57 -5.49 -11.01
N GLY A 87 -25.28 -5.87 -11.05
CA GLY A 87 -24.81 -7.05 -11.78
C GLY A 87 -25.46 -8.35 -11.27
N LEU A 88 -25.65 -8.48 -9.95
CA LEU A 88 -26.35 -9.60 -9.33
C LEU A 88 -27.82 -9.67 -9.74
N VAL A 89 -28.52 -8.54 -9.85
CA VAL A 89 -29.93 -8.48 -10.29
C VAL A 89 -30.05 -8.94 -11.75
N VAL A 90 -29.17 -8.47 -12.62
CA VAL A 90 -29.14 -8.87 -14.04
C VAL A 90 -28.83 -10.36 -14.18
N LEU A 91 -27.86 -10.87 -13.40
CA LEU A 91 -27.52 -12.29 -13.37
C LEU A 91 -28.70 -13.14 -12.88
N PHE A 92 -29.40 -12.70 -11.84
CA PHE A 92 -30.59 -13.37 -11.31
C PHE A 92 -31.74 -13.40 -12.32
N CYS A 93 -32.02 -12.27 -12.99
CA CYS A 93 -33.00 -12.21 -14.08
C CYS A 93 -32.63 -13.16 -15.23
N TRP A 94 -31.34 -13.28 -15.53
CA TRP A 94 -30.85 -14.19 -16.56
C TRP A 94 -31.00 -15.66 -16.15
N ILE A 95 -30.70 -16.03 -14.90
CA ILE A 95 -30.93 -17.38 -14.35
C ILE A 95 -32.41 -17.76 -14.42
N ILE A 96 -33.31 -16.84 -14.05
CA ILE A 96 -34.77 -17.07 -14.14
C ILE A 96 -35.20 -17.27 -15.60
N TYR A 97 -34.70 -16.45 -16.52
CA TYR A 97 -34.96 -16.62 -17.96
C TYR A 97 -34.45 -17.99 -18.47
N LEU A 98 -33.32 -18.45 -17.95
CA LEU A 98 -32.71 -19.73 -18.30
C LEU A 98 -33.57 -20.91 -17.83
N LEU A 99 -34.02 -20.88 -16.57
CA LEU A 99 -34.94 -21.87 -16.00
C LEU A 99 -36.25 -21.93 -16.79
N TYR A 100 -36.82 -20.77 -17.14
CA TYR A 100 -38.04 -20.68 -17.95
C TYR A 100 -37.87 -21.31 -19.34
N ARG A 101 -36.73 -21.07 -20.01
CA ARG A 101 -36.44 -21.66 -21.32
C ARG A 101 -36.21 -23.16 -21.26
N ILE A 102 -35.49 -23.68 -20.26
CA ILE A 102 -35.31 -25.13 -20.06
C ILE A 102 -36.68 -25.79 -19.83
N LEU A 103 -37.53 -25.18 -19.01
CA LEU A 103 -38.88 -25.68 -18.75
C LEU A 103 -39.74 -25.71 -20.03
N GLN A 104 -39.67 -24.67 -20.88
CA GLN A 104 -40.34 -24.67 -22.19
C GLN A 104 -39.86 -25.79 -23.12
N VAL A 105 -38.55 -26.08 -23.15
CA VAL A 105 -37.97 -27.17 -23.95
C VAL A 105 -38.51 -28.53 -23.48
N LEU A 106 -38.53 -28.76 -22.17
CA LEU A 106 -38.99 -30.00 -21.56
C LEU A 106 -40.49 -30.25 -21.78
N ILE A 107 -41.30 -29.19 -21.74
CA ILE A 107 -42.77 -29.29 -21.85
C ILE A 107 -43.25 -29.36 -23.31
N ARG A 108 -42.74 -28.51 -24.22
CA ARG A 108 -43.34 -28.34 -25.56
C ARG A 108 -42.66 -29.08 -26.72
N LYS A 109 -41.44 -29.62 -26.55
CA LYS A 109 -40.70 -30.39 -27.57
C LYS A 109 -40.71 -29.79 -29.00
N GLU A 110 -40.75 -28.46 -29.14
CA GLU A 110 -40.82 -27.79 -30.46
C GLU A 110 -39.47 -27.78 -31.20
N ALA A 111 -39.48 -28.09 -32.50
CA ALA A 111 -38.28 -28.17 -33.35
C ALA A 111 -37.53 -26.83 -33.50
N THR A 112 -38.24 -25.71 -33.45
CA THR A 112 -37.70 -24.34 -33.48
C THR A 112 -36.89 -23.99 -32.23
N ILE A 113 -37.21 -24.59 -31.09
CA ILE A 113 -36.48 -24.41 -29.83
C ILE A 113 -35.14 -25.16 -29.90
N ARG A 114 -35.10 -26.31 -30.59
CA ARG A 114 -33.89 -27.12 -30.82
C ARG A 114 -32.83 -26.39 -31.65
N GLN A 115 -33.23 -25.49 -32.55
CA GLN A 115 -32.31 -24.64 -33.32
C GLN A 115 -31.70 -23.50 -32.48
N ASN A 116 -32.39 -23.04 -31.43
CA ASN A 116 -31.89 -22.03 -30.50
C ASN A 116 -31.08 -22.65 -29.33
N LEU A 117 -31.00 -23.98 -29.24
CA LEU A 117 -30.26 -24.69 -28.18
C LEU A 117 -28.74 -24.50 -28.30
N VAL A 118 -28.22 -24.41 -29.52
CA VAL A 118 -26.78 -24.20 -29.79
C VAL A 118 -26.30 -22.81 -29.29
N PRO A 119 -26.91 -21.68 -29.70
CA PRO A 119 -26.52 -20.37 -29.16
C PRO A 119 -26.83 -20.23 -27.66
N PHE A 120 -27.84 -20.93 -27.16
CA PHE A 120 -28.15 -20.98 -25.72
C PHE A 120 -27.08 -21.73 -24.90
N GLY A 121 -26.61 -22.87 -25.38
CA GLY A 121 -25.50 -23.62 -24.77
C GLY A 121 -24.20 -22.81 -24.80
N LEU A 122 -23.89 -22.14 -25.91
CA LEU A 122 -22.74 -21.23 -26.03
C LEU A 122 -22.78 -20.07 -25.02
N ASN A 123 -23.94 -19.42 -24.87
CA ASN A 123 -24.09 -18.33 -23.88
C ASN A 123 -23.98 -18.85 -22.44
N THR A 124 -24.49 -20.04 -22.16
CA THR A 124 -24.38 -20.67 -20.83
C THR A 124 -22.93 -21.01 -20.50
N VAL A 125 -22.20 -21.61 -21.44
CA VAL A 125 -20.76 -21.89 -21.28
C VAL A 125 -19.94 -20.61 -21.13
N ALA A 126 -20.26 -19.57 -21.91
CA ALA A 126 -19.57 -18.29 -21.80
C ALA A 126 -19.77 -17.64 -20.44
N LEU A 127 -21.01 -17.66 -19.92
CA LEU A 127 -21.33 -17.02 -18.65
C LEU A 127 -20.77 -17.79 -17.45
N THR A 128 -20.76 -19.14 -17.49
CA THR A 128 -20.07 -19.94 -16.48
C THR A 128 -18.56 -19.73 -16.54
N LEU A 129 -17.96 -19.66 -17.74
CA LEU A 129 -16.54 -19.35 -17.89
C LEU A 129 -16.21 -17.94 -17.35
N SER A 130 -17.03 -16.94 -17.63
CA SER A 130 -16.90 -15.59 -17.06
C SER A 130 -16.99 -15.63 -15.53
N MET A 131 -17.96 -16.33 -14.96
CA MET A 131 -18.11 -16.45 -13.50
C MET A 131 -16.91 -17.14 -12.85
N VAL A 132 -16.44 -18.26 -13.42
CA VAL A 132 -15.26 -18.97 -12.93
C VAL A 132 -14.04 -18.06 -13.01
N LEU A 133 -13.87 -17.32 -14.10
CA LEU A 133 -12.74 -16.42 -14.26
C LEU A 133 -12.80 -15.24 -13.28
N ILE A 134 -13.96 -14.63 -13.08
CA ILE A 134 -14.17 -13.58 -12.06
C ILE A 134 -13.84 -14.14 -10.68
N PHE A 135 -14.35 -15.34 -10.36
CA PHE A 135 -14.12 -15.96 -9.06
C PHE A 135 -12.63 -16.26 -8.83
N VAL A 136 -11.95 -16.88 -9.80
CA VAL A 136 -10.52 -17.22 -9.72
C VAL A 136 -9.68 -15.97 -9.60
N THR A 137 -9.90 -14.97 -10.45
CA THR A 137 -9.14 -13.71 -10.44
C THR A 137 -9.37 -12.90 -9.16
N THR A 138 -10.61 -12.86 -8.67
CA THR A 138 -10.94 -12.21 -7.39
C THR A 138 -10.30 -12.97 -6.22
N THR A 139 -10.28 -14.31 -6.25
CA THR A 139 -9.65 -15.13 -5.21
C THR A 139 -8.14 -14.95 -5.23
N GLN A 140 -7.52 -14.93 -6.41
CA GLN A 140 -6.08 -14.68 -6.57
C GLN A 140 -5.68 -13.28 -6.11
N ALA A 141 -6.43 -12.25 -6.48
CA ALA A 141 -6.14 -10.89 -6.02
C ALA A 141 -6.35 -10.71 -4.51
N ASN A 142 -7.27 -11.45 -3.92
CA ASN A 142 -7.50 -11.49 -2.48
C ASN A 142 -6.56 -12.46 -1.74
N SER A 143 -5.69 -13.20 -2.43
CA SER A 143 -4.67 -14.04 -1.81
C SER A 143 -3.53 -13.17 -1.26
N THR A 144 -2.71 -13.71 -0.34
CA THR A 144 -1.57 -12.94 0.20
C THR A 144 -0.61 -12.49 -0.90
N PRO A 145 -0.19 -13.37 -1.85
CA PRO A 145 0.65 -12.93 -2.97
C PRO A 145 0.01 -11.84 -3.84
N GLY A 146 -1.29 -11.95 -4.13
CA GLY A 146 -2.01 -10.95 -4.94
C GLY A 146 -2.10 -9.59 -4.26
N LEU A 147 -2.30 -9.57 -2.95
CA LEU A 147 -2.28 -8.33 -2.16
C LEU A 147 -0.89 -7.69 -2.16
N ILE A 148 0.18 -8.47 -1.98
CA ILE A 148 1.56 -7.96 -1.96
C ILE A 148 1.95 -7.41 -3.33
N GLN A 149 1.64 -8.14 -4.41
CA GLN A 149 1.89 -7.67 -5.77
C GLN A 149 1.21 -6.32 -6.05
N SER A 150 -0.01 -6.14 -5.54
CA SER A 150 -0.79 -4.90 -5.72
C SER A 150 -0.16 -3.71 -4.98
N LEU A 151 0.57 -3.91 -3.87
CA LEU A 151 1.20 -2.83 -3.12
C LEU A 151 2.19 -2.00 -3.97
N GLY A 152 2.88 -2.61 -4.92
CA GLY A 152 3.86 -1.91 -5.77
C GLY A 152 3.24 -1.13 -6.95
N HIS A 153 1.99 -1.42 -7.29
CA HIS A 153 1.34 -0.93 -8.52
C HIS A 153 0.26 0.12 -8.27
N VAL A 154 -0.32 0.17 -7.06
CA VAL A 154 -1.34 1.17 -6.73
C VAL A 154 -0.72 2.55 -6.54
N SER A 155 -1.22 3.54 -7.28
CA SER A 155 -0.74 4.91 -7.17
C SER A 155 -0.99 5.50 -5.77
N PRO A 156 -0.03 6.23 -5.17
CA PRO A 156 -0.20 6.87 -3.86
C PRO A 156 -1.32 7.94 -3.84
N PHE A 157 -1.82 8.37 -5.00
CA PHE A 157 -2.96 9.29 -5.11
C PHE A 157 -4.31 8.63 -4.78
N TYR A 158 -4.36 7.32 -4.55
CA TYR A 158 -5.53 6.57 -4.09
C TYR A 158 -5.35 6.06 -2.64
N PRO A 159 -5.28 6.95 -1.64
CA PRO A 159 -4.90 6.61 -0.27
C PRO A 159 -5.83 5.58 0.38
N GLY A 160 -7.14 5.65 0.11
CA GLY A 160 -8.11 4.70 0.65
C GLY A 160 -7.87 3.26 0.16
N THR A 161 -7.47 3.10 -1.10
CA THR A 161 -7.13 1.78 -1.67
C THR A 161 -5.86 1.24 -1.05
N VAL A 162 -4.80 2.05 -1.00
CA VAL A 162 -3.50 1.65 -0.43
C VAL A 162 -3.67 1.26 1.04
N HIS A 163 -4.39 2.07 1.82
CA HIS A 163 -4.69 1.76 3.21
C HIS A 163 -5.46 0.45 3.35
N ASN A 164 -6.52 0.22 2.57
CA ASN A 164 -7.26 -1.03 2.61
C ASN A 164 -6.38 -2.26 2.32
N LEU A 165 -5.51 -2.20 1.30
CA LEU A 165 -4.57 -3.29 1.00
C LEU A 165 -3.62 -3.57 2.17
N MET A 166 -3.00 -2.53 2.72
CA MET A 166 -2.08 -2.67 3.86
C MET A 166 -2.80 -3.20 5.10
N SER A 167 -3.97 -2.65 5.45
CA SER A 167 -4.76 -3.12 6.59
C SER A 167 -5.15 -4.58 6.47
N ARG A 168 -5.51 -5.05 5.27
CA ARG A 168 -5.83 -6.47 5.03
C ARG A 168 -4.62 -7.39 5.17
N LEU A 169 -3.42 -6.92 4.85
CA LEU A 169 -2.19 -7.67 5.09
C LEU A 169 -1.85 -7.69 6.59
N ILE A 170 -1.91 -6.55 7.26
CA ILE A 170 -1.67 -6.41 8.71
C ILE A 170 -2.63 -7.30 9.51
N GLN A 171 -3.93 -7.30 9.17
CA GLN A 171 -4.94 -8.13 9.84
C GLN A 171 -4.72 -9.64 9.72
N ARG A 172 -3.97 -10.11 8.71
CA ARG A 172 -3.59 -11.53 8.60
C ARG A 172 -2.48 -11.90 9.59
N GLY A 173 -1.86 -10.91 10.22
CA GLY A 173 -0.93 -11.08 11.32
C GLY A 173 0.37 -11.79 10.90
N PRO A 174 0.98 -12.56 11.82
CA PRO A 174 2.31 -13.15 11.61
C PRO A 174 2.46 -14.05 10.38
N GLY A 175 1.37 -14.64 9.88
CA GLY A 175 1.40 -15.54 8.73
C GLY A 175 1.81 -14.87 7.41
N VAL A 176 1.80 -13.53 7.34
CA VAL A 176 2.23 -12.79 6.14
C VAL A 176 3.66 -12.26 6.20
N VAL A 177 4.37 -12.43 7.32
CA VAL A 177 5.75 -11.90 7.47
C VAL A 177 6.70 -12.54 6.46
N ALA A 178 6.68 -13.87 6.32
CA ALA A 178 7.53 -14.57 5.36
C ALA A 178 7.30 -14.14 3.90
N PRO A 179 6.07 -14.13 3.36
CA PRO A 179 5.85 -13.69 1.97
C PRO A 179 6.13 -12.18 1.77
N LEU A 180 5.95 -11.35 2.80
CA LEU A 180 6.35 -9.94 2.76
C LEU A 180 7.88 -9.80 2.70
N SER A 181 8.61 -10.57 3.50
CA SER A 181 10.08 -10.60 3.50
C SER A 181 10.63 -11.03 2.15
N GLU A 182 10.11 -12.14 1.59
CA GLU A 182 10.54 -12.65 0.29
C GLU A 182 10.29 -11.62 -0.83
N SER A 183 9.13 -10.96 -0.82
CA SER A 183 8.80 -9.93 -1.81
C SER A 183 9.65 -8.66 -1.64
N LEU A 184 10.07 -8.34 -0.42
CA LEU A 184 10.96 -7.22 -0.14
C LEU A 184 12.37 -7.53 -0.65
N GLU A 185 12.90 -8.71 -0.34
CA GLU A 185 14.21 -9.18 -0.81
C GLU A 185 14.28 -9.17 -2.34
N GLN A 186 13.30 -9.75 -3.02
CA GLN A 186 13.21 -9.73 -4.50
C GLN A 186 13.19 -8.31 -5.07
N ASN A 187 12.55 -7.36 -4.37
CA ASN A 187 12.52 -5.97 -4.79
C ASN A 187 13.87 -5.27 -4.59
N LEU A 188 14.58 -5.59 -3.50
CA LEU A 188 15.89 -5.03 -3.17
C LEU A 188 17.02 -5.59 -4.05
N GLU A 189 16.94 -6.85 -4.46
CA GLU A 189 17.87 -7.48 -5.41
C GLU A 189 17.65 -7.04 -6.87
N SER A 190 16.54 -6.34 -7.14
CA SER A 190 16.22 -5.89 -8.49
C SER A 190 17.15 -4.75 -8.95
N LYS A 191 17.36 -4.61 -10.26
CA LYS A 191 18.18 -3.52 -10.84
C LYS A 191 17.70 -2.12 -10.46
N GLN A 192 16.41 -1.99 -10.19
CA GLN A 192 15.79 -0.73 -9.80
C GLN A 192 14.72 -1.03 -8.75
N VAL A 193 15.03 -0.70 -7.50
CA VAL A 193 14.13 -0.89 -6.37
C VAL A 193 12.82 -0.15 -6.64
N ASN A 194 11.68 -0.82 -6.50
CA ASN A 194 10.39 -0.15 -6.48
C ASN A 194 10.19 0.50 -5.09
N PRO A 195 10.26 1.85 -4.97
CA PRO A 195 10.19 2.51 -3.68
C PRO A 195 8.79 2.38 -3.04
N LEU A 196 7.72 2.30 -3.84
CA LEU A 196 6.37 2.13 -3.32
C LEU A 196 6.22 0.78 -2.62
N LEU A 197 6.73 -0.28 -3.26
CA LEU A 197 6.65 -1.63 -2.73
C LEU A 197 7.46 -1.76 -1.44
N ALA A 198 8.72 -1.31 -1.46
CA ALA A 198 9.61 -1.38 -0.30
C ALA A 198 9.00 -0.68 0.92
N THR A 199 8.58 0.57 0.76
CA THR A 199 8.05 1.37 1.86
C THR A 199 6.72 0.82 2.40
N ARG A 200 5.81 0.35 1.54
CA ARG A 200 4.52 -0.20 1.99
C ARG A 200 4.66 -1.58 2.64
N ILE A 201 5.59 -2.42 2.16
CA ILE A 201 5.93 -3.66 2.87
C ILE A 201 6.51 -3.33 4.24
N ALA A 202 7.44 -2.38 4.33
CA ALA A 202 8.03 -1.98 5.60
C ALA A 202 6.96 -1.47 6.59
N TYR A 203 5.97 -0.72 6.11
CA TYR A 203 4.85 -0.30 6.93
C TYR A 203 4.05 -1.50 7.43
N CYS A 204 3.68 -2.42 6.55
CA CYS A 204 2.97 -3.63 6.97
C CYS A 204 3.75 -4.41 8.03
N LEU A 205 5.05 -4.61 7.84
CA LEU A 205 5.93 -5.29 8.81
C LEU A 205 5.95 -4.56 10.17
N SER A 206 6.07 -3.23 10.17
CA SER A 206 6.07 -2.42 11.39
C SER A 206 4.77 -2.53 12.21
N GLN A 207 3.65 -2.81 11.55
CA GLN A 207 2.32 -2.82 12.17
C GLN A 207 1.84 -4.22 12.59
N ILE A 208 2.50 -5.30 12.16
CA ILE A 208 2.10 -6.68 12.48
C ILE A 208 2.36 -7.04 13.95
N GLY A 209 3.35 -6.41 14.59
CA GLY A 209 3.71 -6.67 15.99
C GLY A 209 4.37 -8.05 16.24
N ASP A 210 4.96 -8.67 15.21
CA ASP A 210 5.68 -9.95 15.32
C ASP A 210 7.22 -9.70 15.36
N PRO A 211 7.98 -10.33 16.26
CA PRO A 211 9.44 -10.14 16.35
C PRO A 211 10.20 -10.49 15.07
N ARG A 212 9.68 -11.39 14.22
CA ARG A 212 10.30 -11.69 12.93
C ARG A 212 10.13 -10.54 11.96
N ALA A 213 9.03 -9.79 12.05
CA ALA A 213 8.84 -8.59 11.22
C ALA A 213 9.84 -7.49 11.60
N GLU A 214 10.09 -7.31 12.91
CA GLU A 214 11.16 -6.43 13.40
C GLU A 214 12.54 -6.89 12.90
N ALA A 215 12.83 -8.19 12.96
CA ALA A 215 14.10 -8.74 12.49
C ALA A 215 14.33 -8.51 10.98
N VAL A 216 13.29 -8.64 10.16
CA VAL A 216 13.36 -8.35 8.72
C VAL A 216 13.67 -6.86 8.49
N LEU A 217 12.96 -5.96 9.17
CA LEU A 217 13.23 -4.52 9.07
C LEU A 217 14.65 -4.17 9.52
N LYS A 218 15.11 -4.76 10.62
CA LYS A 218 16.48 -4.61 11.11
C LYS A 218 17.50 -5.03 10.05
N GLN A 219 17.33 -6.21 9.46
CA GLN A 219 18.24 -6.75 8.45
C GLN A 219 18.31 -5.83 7.23
N VAL A 220 17.17 -5.30 6.76
CA VAL A 220 17.14 -4.36 5.63
C VAL A 220 17.92 -3.09 5.96
N VAL A 221 17.76 -2.54 7.17
CA VAL A 221 18.52 -1.35 7.61
C VAL A 221 20.02 -1.65 7.71
N GLU A 222 20.41 -2.82 8.20
CA GLU A 222 21.82 -3.20 8.39
C GLU A 222 22.54 -3.55 7.09
N GLU A 223 21.85 -4.18 6.13
CA GLU A 223 22.50 -4.82 4.97
C GLU A 223 22.19 -4.14 3.64
N HIS A 224 21.06 -3.45 3.50
CA HIS A 224 20.54 -2.98 2.21
C HIS A 224 20.40 -1.46 2.08
N ILE A 225 20.32 -0.72 3.19
CA ILE A 225 20.25 0.74 3.14
C ILE A 225 21.65 1.30 2.88
N ASN A 226 21.77 2.10 1.82
CA ASN A 226 23.03 2.71 1.44
C ASN A 226 22.84 4.19 1.10
N LEU A 227 23.21 5.04 2.07
CA LEU A 227 23.04 6.50 2.02
C LEU A 227 24.03 7.22 1.09
N ASN A 228 24.49 6.56 0.04
CA ASN A 228 25.43 7.08 -0.96
C ASN A 228 24.76 7.58 -2.24
N ASP A 229 23.49 7.23 -2.48
CA ASP A 229 22.78 7.57 -3.72
C ASP A 229 21.55 8.45 -3.44
N ASN A 230 21.56 9.68 -3.98
CA ASN A 230 20.50 10.65 -3.78
C ASN A 230 19.19 10.25 -4.50
N GLU A 231 19.25 9.42 -5.54
CA GLU A 231 18.06 9.04 -6.33
C GLU A 231 17.08 8.13 -5.57
N ASN A 232 17.56 7.40 -4.55
CA ASN A 232 16.81 6.34 -3.86
C ASN A 232 16.39 6.64 -2.40
N THR A 233 16.65 7.86 -1.93
CA THR A 233 16.55 8.29 -0.51
C THR A 233 15.18 8.15 0.16
N LYS A 234 14.10 8.14 -0.62
CA LYS A 234 12.73 8.21 -0.06
C LYS A 234 12.29 6.91 0.61
N TRP A 235 12.67 5.76 0.04
CA TRP A 235 12.25 4.48 0.60
C TRP A 235 13.12 4.09 1.80
N GLU A 236 14.41 4.41 1.76
CA GLU A 236 15.35 4.21 2.87
C GLU A 236 14.92 5.02 4.10
N ALA A 237 14.59 6.30 3.91
CA ALA A 237 14.08 7.15 4.99
C ALA A 237 12.82 6.59 5.65
N ALA A 238 11.94 6.00 4.83
CA ALA A 238 10.74 5.35 5.33
C ALA A 238 11.05 4.08 6.12
N VAL A 239 11.90 3.20 5.59
CA VAL A 239 12.28 1.94 6.26
C VAL A 239 12.98 2.24 7.59
N CYS A 240 13.92 3.19 7.63
CA CYS A 240 14.58 3.61 8.87
C CYS A 240 13.57 4.13 9.90
N SER A 241 12.64 4.98 9.49
CA SER A 241 11.63 5.57 10.39
C SER A 241 10.65 4.51 10.92
N LEU A 242 10.19 3.61 10.05
CA LEU A 242 9.26 2.53 10.42
C LEU A 242 9.92 1.49 11.31
N TYR A 243 11.20 1.18 11.07
CA TYR A 243 11.99 0.33 11.96
C TYR A 243 12.16 0.98 13.34
N ALA A 244 12.51 2.28 13.39
CA ALA A 244 12.65 3.03 14.64
C ALA A 244 11.37 3.00 15.48
N GLU A 245 10.21 3.19 14.84
CA GLU A 245 8.92 3.20 15.53
C GLU A 245 8.51 1.82 16.03
N CYS A 246 8.76 0.77 15.23
CA CYS A 246 8.45 -0.61 15.55
C CYS A 246 9.31 -1.14 16.70
N ALA A 247 10.63 -0.97 16.62
CA ALA A 247 11.57 -1.52 17.59
C ALA A 247 11.78 -0.59 18.80
N GLY A 248 11.42 0.69 18.69
CA GLY A 248 11.65 1.69 19.74
C GLY A 248 13.14 1.82 20.05
N SER A 249 13.50 1.79 21.34
CA SER A 249 14.90 1.92 21.78
C SER A 249 15.81 0.80 21.29
N ARG A 250 15.27 -0.38 20.91
CA ARG A 250 16.07 -1.46 20.32
C ARG A 250 16.64 -1.11 18.95
N ALA A 251 16.05 -0.17 18.22
CA ALA A 251 16.58 0.30 16.94
C ALA A 251 17.79 1.24 17.10
N ALA A 252 17.95 1.90 18.25
CA ALA A 252 18.94 2.96 18.44
C ALA A 252 20.38 2.54 18.08
N PRO A 253 20.90 1.35 18.49
CA PRO A 253 22.26 0.95 18.15
C PRO A 253 22.49 0.77 16.64
N VAL A 254 21.48 0.24 15.94
CA VAL A 254 21.55 0.00 14.48
C VAL A 254 21.53 1.32 13.72
N LEU A 255 20.62 2.23 14.10
CA LEU A 255 20.51 3.55 13.48
C LEU A 255 21.72 4.45 13.80
N GLN A 256 22.28 4.33 15.01
CA GLN A 256 23.51 5.03 15.38
C GLN A 256 24.71 4.54 14.56
N LYS A 257 24.81 3.21 14.34
CA LYS A 257 25.83 2.66 13.46
C LYS A 257 25.67 3.19 12.03
N LEU A 258 24.44 3.19 11.50
CA LEU A 258 24.15 3.73 10.18
C LEU A 258 24.52 5.23 10.06
N LEU A 259 24.27 6.02 11.11
CA LEU A 259 24.69 7.42 11.18
C LEU A 259 26.22 7.55 11.10
N ASN A 260 26.94 6.82 11.96
CA ASN A 260 28.41 6.88 12.01
C ASN A 260 29.03 6.44 10.66
N ASP A 261 28.54 5.34 10.08
CA ASP A 261 28.99 4.83 8.78
C ASP A 261 28.75 5.85 7.64
N SER A 262 27.71 6.70 7.78
CA SER A 262 27.42 7.78 6.82
C SER A 262 28.31 9.02 7.02
N GLU A 263 28.66 9.37 8.26
CA GLU A 263 29.53 10.53 8.56
C GLU A 263 30.98 10.30 8.09
N GLU A 264 31.44 9.06 8.02
CA GLU A 264 32.76 8.70 7.48
C GLU A 264 32.88 8.92 5.96
N GLN A 265 31.77 9.19 5.26
CA GLN A 265 31.74 9.36 3.81
C GLN A 265 31.81 10.86 3.44
N PRO A 266 32.79 11.29 2.61
CA PRO A 266 33.11 12.69 2.36
C PRO A 266 32.04 13.50 1.58
N THR A 267 30.89 12.90 1.27
CA THR A 267 29.80 13.53 0.52
C THR A 267 28.47 13.56 1.25
N ALA A 268 28.37 13.06 2.49
CA ALA A 268 27.15 12.62 3.21
C ALA A 268 25.95 13.61 3.22
N PRO A 269 25.13 13.68 2.16
CA PRO A 269 23.99 14.60 2.08
C PRO A 269 22.76 14.01 2.80
N LEU A 270 22.91 12.80 3.36
CA LEU A 270 21.81 11.91 3.74
C LEU A 270 21.90 11.44 5.20
N SER A 271 22.86 11.96 5.98
CA SER A 271 22.95 11.73 7.43
C SER A 271 21.70 12.22 8.19
N PHE A 272 20.91 13.13 7.59
CA PHE A 272 19.62 13.54 8.13
C PHE A 272 18.62 12.36 8.27
N ILE A 273 18.74 11.31 7.44
CA ILE A 273 17.84 10.15 7.46
C ILE A 273 17.94 9.38 8.79
N PRO A 274 19.12 8.86 9.19
CA PRO A 274 19.27 8.18 10.46
C PRO A 274 19.01 9.13 11.64
N LEU A 275 19.36 10.42 11.56
CA LEU A 275 19.01 11.41 12.59
C LEU A 275 17.50 11.54 12.80
N CYS A 276 16.72 11.68 11.72
CA CYS A 276 15.27 11.74 11.81
C CYS A 276 14.66 10.45 12.34
N ALA A 277 15.21 9.29 11.98
CA ALA A 277 14.76 8.00 12.49
C ALA A 277 15.09 7.81 13.98
N LEU A 278 16.27 8.23 14.43
CA LEU A 278 16.72 8.13 15.83
C LEU A 278 15.74 8.79 16.80
N VAL A 279 15.19 9.95 16.46
CA VAL A 279 14.15 10.63 17.27
C VAL A 279 12.94 9.73 17.53
N ARG A 280 12.53 8.95 16.52
CA ARG A 280 11.31 8.13 16.55
C ARG A 280 11.45 6.87 17.40
N THR A 281 12.67 6.50 17.79
CA THR A 281 12.93 5.40 18.73
C THR A 281 12.36 5.70 20.13
N GLY A 282 12.26 6.99 20.47
CA GLY A 282 11.97 7.46 21.82
C GLY A 282 13.03 7.02 22.84
N ASP A 283 14.24 6.70 22.40
CA ASP A 283 15.38 6.46 23.27
C ASP A 283 16.03 7.78 23.66
N LEU A 284 16.30 7.97 24.95
CA LEU A 284 16.85 9.23 25.46
C LEU A 284 18.23 9.53 24.87
N THR A 285 19.08 8.51 24.74
CA THR A 285 20.43 8.67 24.18
C THR A 285 20.33 9.07 22.71
N ALA A 286 19.45 8.42 21.95
CA ALA A 286 19.20 8.77 20.55
C ALA A 286 18.69 10.21 20.39
N VAL A 287 17.73 10.64 21.22
CA VAL A 287 17.21 12.02 21.22
C VAL A 287 18.33 13.01 21.54
N HIS A 288 19.17 12.73 22.54
CA HIS A 288 20.33 13.57 22.87
C HIS A 288 21.35 13.64 21.73
N THR A 289 21.64 12.52 21.05
CA THR A 289 22.49 12.51 19.85
C THR A 289 21.93 13.47 18.79
N VAL A 290 20.64 13.40 18.51
CA VAL A 290 20.02 14.26 17.50
C VAL A 290 20.04 15.73 17.92
N LEU A 291 19.74 16.03 19.19
CA LEU A 291 19.81 17.39 19.74
C LEU A 291 21.23 17.98 19.64
N ASN A 292 22.28 17.16 19.78
CA ASN A 292 23.67 17.59 19.57
C ASN A 292 24.02 17.84 18.09
N GLN A 293 23.22 17.33 17.16
CA GLN A 293 23.45 17.41 15.72
C GLN A 293 22.34 18.17 14.98
N VAL A 294 21.54 19.01 15.68
CA VAL A 294 20.48 19.81 15.05
C VAL A 294 21.02 20.70 13.94
N GLU A 295 22.24 21.20 14.08
CA GLU A 295 22.90 22.01 13.04
C GLU A 295 23.04 21.25 11.72
N VAL A 296 23.26 19.93 11.74
CA VAL A 296 23.32 19.09 10.53
C VAL A 296 21.96 19.09 9.83
N LEU A 297 20.87 18.97 10.59
CA LEU A 297 19.51 19.01 10.07
C LEU A 297 19.15 20.40 9.51
N GLN A 298 19.59 21.47 10.18
CA GLN A 298 19.37 22.85 9.72
C GLN A 298 20.17 23.15 8.45
N HIS A 299 21.45 22.78 8.39
CA HIS A 299 22.28 22.93 7.20
C HIS A 299 21.67 22.18 6.00
N GLN A 300 21.12 20.98 6.21
CA GLN A 300 20.41 20.26 5.14
C GLN A 300 19.17 21.03 4.64
N LEU A 301 18.47 21.78 5.50
CA LEU A 301 17.33 22.61 5.07
C LEU A 301 17.76 23.83 4.25
N GLU A 302 19.00 24.29 4.41
CA GLU A 302 19.58 25.40 3.66
C GLU A 302 20.13 24.97 2.29
N ASP A 303 20.42 23.68 2.10
CA ASP A 303 20.90 23.14 0.84
C ASP A 303 19.84 23.31 -0.29
N PRO A 304 20.17 24.01 -1.39
CA PRO A 304 19.25 24.23 -2.50
C PRO A 304 18.78 22.95 -3.21
N PHE A 305 19.49 21.83 -3.03
CA PHE A 305 19.14 20.53 -3.62
C PHE A 305 18.25 19.67 -2.71
N THR A 306 17.94 20.12 -1.49
CA THR A 306 17.05 19.40 -0.60
C THR A 306 15.62 19.39 -1.15
N ASN A 307 15.16 18.20 -1.52
CA ASN A 307 13.82 18.03 -2.05
C ASN A 307 12.75 18.34 -0.97
N ARG A 308 11.55 18.75 -1.42
CA ARG A 308 10.42 19.12 -0.55
C ARG A 308 10.02 18.02 0.44
N GLY A 309 10.20 16.74 0.08
CA GLY A 309 9.88 15.61 0.95
C GLY A 309 10.85 15.51 2.12
N SER A 310 12.15 15.56 1.84
CA SER A 310 13.23 15.58 2.85
C SER A 310 13.12 16.80 3.77
N ALA A 311 12.91 17.99 3.20
CA ALA A 311 12.72 19.20 4.00
C ALA A 311 11.50 19.11 4.94
N ALA A 312 10.38 18.57 4.45
CA ALA A 312 9.20 18.36 5.29
C ALA A 312 9.46 17.34 6.40
N MET A 313 10.19 16.26 6.11
CA MET A 313 10.56 15.27 7.11
C MET A 313 11.42 15.89 8.21
N ILE A 314 12.48 16.62 7.85
CA ILE A 314 13.35 17.30 8.81
C ILE A 314 12.54 18.28 9.68
N ARG A 315 11.74 19.17 9.06
CA ARG A 315 10.93 20.15 9.80
C ARG A 315 9.94 19.53 10.76
N LEU A 316 9.27 18.45 10.34
CA LEU A 316 8.33 17.74 11.20
C LEU A 316 9.04 17.01 12.35
N THR A 317 10.26 16.49 12.13
CA THR A 317 11.09 15.94 13.20
C THR A 317 11.50 17.03 14.20
N LEU A 318 11.96 18.19 13.72
CA LEU A 318 12.35 19.31 14.58
C LEU A 318 11.15 19.86 15.36
N GLN A 319 9.99 19.97 14.72
CA GLN A 319 8.74 20.36 15.39
C GLN A 319 8.37 19.34 16.47
N ALA A 320 8.48 18.04 16.20
CA ALA A 320 8.18 17.00 17.18
C ALA A 320 9.09 17.10 18.41
N LEU A 321 10.38 17.39 18.20
CA LEU A 321 11.33 17.65 19.28
C LEU A 321 10.99 18.91 20.08
N ALA A 322 10.55 19.98 19.41
CA ALA A 322 10.27 21.27 20.03
C ALA A 322 8.94 21.32 20.81
N GLU A 323 7.88 20.72 20.24
CA GLU A 323 6.51 20.85 20.72
C GLU A 323 5.99 19.59 21.42
N GLY A 324 6.70 18.46 21.27
CA GLY A 324 6.34 17.17 21.86
C GLY A 324 6.18 17.22 23.38
N GLN A 325 5.09 16.64 23.90
CA GLN A 325 4.80 16.57 25.33
C GLN A 325 4.81 15.12 25.86
N ASN A 326 4.93 14.13 24.97
CA ASN A 326 5.13 12.72 25.36
C ASN A 326 5.98 11.97 24.31
N ARG A 327 6.36 10.74 24.64
CA ARG A 327 7.14 9.86 23.73
C ARG A 327 6.45 9.57 22.40
N ASP A 328 5.13 9.47 22.39
CA ASP A 328 4.38 9.11 21.17
C ASP A 328 4.30 10.27 20.17
N ASP A 329 4.43 11.51 20.63
CA ASP A 329 4.51 12.69 19.76
C ASP A 329 5.73 12.65 18.83
N LEU A 330 6.83 12.02 19.27
CA LEU A 330 8.01 11.79 18.43
C LEU A 330 7.73 10.87 17.23
N LYS A 331 6.72 10.00 17.35
CA LYS A 331 6.29 9.04 16.32
C LYS A 331 5.12 9.55 15.48
N ALA A 332 4.26 10.38 16.07
CA ALA A 332 3.00 10.81 15.47
C ALA A 332 3.15 11.75 14.26
N SER A 333 4.37 12.19 13.91
CA SER A 333 4.57 13.16 12.85
C SER A 333 4.13 12.64 11.45
N PRO A 334 3.48 13.47 10.62
CA PRO A 334 2.82 13.08 9.38
C PRO A 334 3.78 12.88 8.20
N ILE A 335 4.97 12.35 8.45
CA ILE A 335 6.03 12.16 7.44
C ILE A 335 5.68 11.07 6.41
N TYR A 336 4.75 10.19 6.76
CA TYR A 336 4.38 9.01 5.99
C TYR A 336 3.76 9.27 4.62
N HIS A 337 3.00 10.35 4.46
CA HIS A 337 2.47 10.71 3.14
C HIS A 337 3.62 11.04 2.17
N ARG A 338 4.67 11.68 2.69
CA ARG A 338 5.86 12.07 1.91
C ARG A 338 6.76 10.87 1.58
N MET A 339 6.67 9.82 2.39
CA MET A 339 7.32 8.53 2.21
C MET A 339 6.58 7.58 1.25
N LEU A 340 5.58 8.05 0.50
CA LEU A 340 4.85 7.25 -0.49
C LEU A 340 3.95 6.11 0.08
N LEU A 341 3.62 6.18 1.36
CA LEU A 341 2.74 5.19 2.02
C LEU A 341 1.26 5.34 1.63
N GLY A 342 0.87 6.43 0.97
CA GLY A 342 -0.54 6.69 0.66
C GLY A 342 -1.41 6.83 1.91
N LEU A 343 -0.80 7.13 3.06
CA LEU A 343 -1.51 7.39 4.31
C LEU A 343 -1.95 8.85 4.36
N ARG A 344 -3.10 9.10 4.99
CA ARG A 344 -3.55 10.42 5.43
C ARG A 344 -3.33 10.50 6.93
N PRO A 345 -2.14 10.93 7.39
CA PRO A 345 -1.89 11.05 8.82
C PRO A 345 -2.79 12.13 9.42
N ASP A 346 -3.13 11.97 10.69
CA ASP A 346 -3.89 12.97 11.43
C ASP A 346 -3.08 14.27 11.51
N HIS A 347 -3.77 15.40 11.32
CA HIS A 347 -3.14 16.72 11.38
C HIS A 347 -2.84 17.18 12.82
N HIS A 348 -3.31 16.42 13.81
CA HIS A 348 -3.21 16.73 15.23
C HIS A 348 -2.70 15.52 16.01
N THR A 349 -1.79 15.74 16.96
CA THR A 349 -1.45 14.74 17.97
C THR A 349 -2.49 14.70 19.08
N GLN A 350 -2.42 13.68 19.94
CA GLN A 350 -3.23 13.61 21.17
C GLN A 350 -2.94 14.80 22.11
N THR A 351 -1.73 15.34 22.04
CA THR A 351 -1.26 16.51 22.82
C THR A 351 -1.58 17.85 22.14
N GLY A 352 -2.19 17.84 20.96
CA GLY A 352 -2.69 19.03 20.27
C GLY A 352 -1.70 19.71 19.31
N ILE A 353 -0.55 19.09 19.03
CA ILE A 353 0.43 19.62 18.06
C ILE A 353 -0.22 19.71 16.68
N VAL A 354 -0.15 20.90 16.06
CA VAL A 354 -0.62 21.12 14.70
C VAL A 354 0.57 21.04 13.76
N TRP A 355 0.66 19.96 13.01
CA TRP A 355 1.83 19.69 12.18
C TRP A 355 1.99 20.70 11.04
N ASN A 356 3.13 21.39 11.04
CA ASN A 356 3.46 22.43 10.08
C ASN A 356 4.69 22.01 9.24
N GLN A 357 4.46 21.71 7.95
CA GLN A 357 5.55 21.35 7.01
C GLN A 357 6.47 22.54 6.65
N GLN A 358 6.13 23.74 7.09
CA GLN A 358 6.92 24.96 6.98
C GLN A 358 7.50 25.41 8.32
N TRP A 359 7.43 24.57 9.35
CA TRP A 359 7.98 24.87 10.66
C TRP A 359 9.46 25.23 10.57
N ASN A 360 9.82 26.33 11.24
CA ASN A 360 11.16 26.92 11.26
C ASN A 360 11.46 27.57 12.63
N GLY A 361 10.91 27.00 13.71
CA GLY A 361 11.10 27.53 15.05
C GLY A 361 12.54 27.41 15.52
N GLU A 362 12.93 28.31 16.42
CA GLU A 362 14.22 28.23 17.12
C GLU A 362 14.18 27.10 18.16
N LEU A 363 15.32 26.42 18.35
CA LEU A 363 15.46 25.29 19.25
C LEU A 363 16.41 25.66 20.38
N ASP A 364 15.90 25.73 21.61
CA ASP A 364 16.71 25.83 22.82
C ASP A 364 17.23 24.43 23.19
N ILE A 365 18.41 24.07 22.65
CA ILE A 365 18.98 22.73 22.80
C ILE A 365 19.16 22.30 24.27
N PRO A 366 19.74 23.13 25.17
CA PRO A 366 19.78 22.82 26.60
C PRO A 366 18.40 22.54 27.21
N ALA A 367 17.42 23.42 26.99
CA ALA A 367 16.08 23.24 27.55
C ALA A 367 15.39 21.98 27.03
N LEU A 368 15.56 21.67 25.74
CA LEU A 368 15.00 20.47 25.13
C LEU A 368 15.64 19.19 25.65
N LYS A 369 16.95 19.18 25.93
CA LYS A 369 17.60 18.03 26.58
C LYS A 369 17.02 17.78 27.96
N ASP A 370 16.82 18.83 28.75
CA ASP A 370 16.25 18.72 30.09
C ASP A 370 14.79 18.21 30.01
N HIS A 371 13.98 18.81 29.13
CA HIS A 371 12.59 18.41 28.86
C HIS A 371 12.46 16.93 28.51
N TRP A 372 13.19 16.46 27.49
CA TRP A 372 13.12 15.07 27.05
C TRP A 372 13.73 14.09 28.06
N SER A 373 14.71 14.52 28.86
CA SER A 373 15.23 13.72 29.97
C SER A 373 14.18 13.50 31.05
N GLN A 374 13.34 14.51 31.34
CA GLN A 374 12.25 14.36 32.30
C GLN A 374 11.19 13.39 31.78
N ILE A 375 10.71 13.59 30.55
CA ILE A 375 9.64 12.77 29.95
C ILE A 375 10.07 11.31 29.80
N LEU A 376 11.22 11.04 29.15
CA LEU A 376 11.60 9.68 28.78
C LEU A 376 12.13 8.86 29.96
N ASN A 377 12.74 9.49 30.98
CA ASN A 377 13.13 8.77 32.20
C ASN A 377 11.93 8.42 33.07
N GLN A 378 10.94 9.32 33.21
CA GLN A 378 9.72 9.03 33.97
C GLN A 378 8.93 7.87 33.36
N GLN A 379 8.81 7.83 32.03
CA GLN A 379 8.15 6.73 31.33
C GLN A 379 8.88 5.39 31.49
N TRP A 380 10.21 5.38 31.46
CA TRP A 380 10.99 4.15 31.70
C TRP A 380 10.75 3.57 33.11
N VAL A 381 10.69 4.43 34.13
CA VAL A 381 10.40 4.02 35.51
C VAL A 381 8.98 3.42 35.61
N ILE A 382 8.00 4.03 34.96
CA ILE A 382 6.61 3.56 34.92
C ILE A 382 6.51 2.19 34.22
N GLU A 383 7.15 2.03 33.06
CA GLU A 383 7.16 0.78 32.29
C GLU A 383 7.84 -0.37 33.07
N GLN A 384 8.91 -0.09 33.83
CA GLN A 384 9.56 -1.07 34.68
C GLN A 384 8.71 -1.50 35.88
N GLN A 385 8.00 -0.55 36.52
CA GLN A 385 7.11 -0.86 37.63
C GLN A 385 5.90 -1.69 37.18
N ALA A 386 5.35 -1.40 36.00
CA ALA A 386 4.28 -2.16 35.38
C ALA A 386 4.73 -3.58 34.98
N ALA A 387 5.94 -3.73 34.41
CA ALA A 387 6.51 -5.05 34.07
C ALA A 387 6.81 -5.93 35.30
N GLN A 388 6.97 -5.31 36.48
CA GLN A 388 7.19 -6.00 37.76
C GLN A 388 5.88 -6.31 38.52
N GLY A 389 4.71 -5.96 37.96
CA GLY A 389 3.40 -6.26 38.56
C GLY A 389 3.06 -5.42 39.80
N ASN A 390 3.77 -4.31 40.03
CA ASN A 390 3.45 -3.39 41.12
C ASN A 390 2.29 -2.46 40.71
N PRO A 391 1.31 -2.20 41.60
CA PRO A 391 0.23 -1.28 41.30
C PRO A 391 0.79 0.13 41.06
N LEU A 392 0.41 0.72 39.93
CA LEU A 392 0.68 2.11 39.58
C LEU A 392 0.08 3.03 40.65
N ASN A 393 0.91 3.55 41.55
CA ASN A 393 0.55 4.76 42.29
C ASN A 393 0.58 5.90 41.27
N ILE A 394 -0.58 6.19 40.69
CA ILE A 394 -0.84 7.45 39.99
C ILE A 394 -0.63 8.54 41.04
N ILE A 395 0.53 9.19 41.01
CA ILE A 395 0.69 10.47 41.67
C ILE A 395 -0.20 11.42 40.88
N ALA A 396 -1.22 11.95 41.55
CA ALA A 396 -2.20 12.85 40.98
C ALA A 396 -1.53 14.04 40.27
N GLU A 397 -2.14 14.43 39.16
CA GLU A 397 -1.82 15.48 38.18
C GLU A 397 -1.68 16.93 38.73
N ASP A 398 -1.29 17.16 39.99
CA ASP A 398 -1.40 18.50 40.60
C ASP A 398 -0.08 19.28 40.83
N ASP A 399 1.10 18.80 40.40
CA ASP A 399 2.37 19.52 40.64
C ASP A 399 3.31 19.63 39.42
N LEU A 400 2.85 20.26 38.34
CA LEU A 400 3.75 20.87 37.35
C LEU A 400 3.47 22.38 37.26
N PRO A 401 4.46 23.27 37.53
CA PRO A 401 4.24 24.70 37.44
C PRO A 401 4.04 25.11 35.98
N LEU A 402 2.86 25.70 35.72
CA LEU A 402 2.53 26.48 34.53
C LEU A 402 3.49 27.69 34.45
N GLU A 403 4.65 27.56 33.81
CA GLU A 403 5.43 28.73 33.41
C GLU A 403 6.43 28.41 32.28
N ALA A 404 5.91 28.35 31.04
CA ALA A 404 6.70 28.60 29.83
C ALA A 404 5.79 29.14 28.71
N ARG A 405 5.06 30.22 29.01
CA ARG A 405 4.56 31.14 27.97
C ARG A 405 5.00 32.54 28.39
N LYS A 406 6.07 33.04 27.79
CA LYS A 406 6.19 34.48 27.61
C LYS A 406 5.42 34.84 26.34
N PRO A 407 4.40 35.71 26.43
CA PRO A 407 3.84 36.32 25.24
C PRO A 407 4.82 37.37 24.74
N ASP A 408 5.05 37.38 23.43
CA ASP A 408 5.06 38.60 22.61
C ASP A 408 4.65 38.23 21.18
#